data_AF-A0A554JPQ2-F1
#
_entry.id   AF-A0A554JPQ2-F1
#
_cell.length_a   1.000
_cell.length_b   1.000
_cell.length_c   1.000
_cell.angle_alpha   90.00
_cell.angle_beta   90.00
_cell.angle_gamma   90.00
#
_symmetry.space_group_name_H-M   'P 1'
#
loop_
_entity.id
_entity.type
_entity.pdbx_description
1 polymer ?
#
loop_
_entity_poly.entity_id
_entity_poly.type
_entity_poly.pdbx_seq_one_letter_code
_entity_poly.pdbx_strand_id
1 'polypeptide(L)'
;MKFENISEEQVVETEGSAEAPKLSRRHFLRILGRVGAGLTVTSLLTGSIAEAGEQTDKKLEKDKEAERVLRESWEDYKDLVEKGKVRENIEFIEKELGNNGVGIIFFAKSHLLTFDTLRDAEKSGKDIFNDPQYIDILKMAVSEYNDAWDRGGLRSRGEKSESPLQFEGFEKKPEINLDEFKSFLEQKYGKSWLLGTVDKIIYVDEEENRKTFGVAGAATGRGLTGSVVKTSDQFIYVYKSDENIQSLLAHELAHHNDWLSSHNLTVPERLEFLRNVIENRKRGDAPKYDYVERQTVEEGKANGNTEEDIKVAQITEFWAMICEAFFTNSAELYKDFPESYLLVSKWYQRINSK
;
A
#
# COMPACT_ATOMS: atom_id res chain seq x y z
N MET A 1 -50.16 -3.40 -31.31
CA MET A 1 -50.08 -2.33 -30.29
C MET A 1 -49.33 -1.17 -30.94
N LYS A 2 -50.06 -0.10 -31.25
CA LYS A 2 -49.52 1.17 -31.75
C LYS A 2 -49.18 2.02 -30.53
N PHE A 3 -48.06 2.71 -30.55
CA PHE A 3 -47.88 3.96 -29.81
C PHE A 3 -47.17 4.97 -30.70
N GLU A 4 -47.66 6.19 -30.62
CA GLU A 4 -47.50 7.30 -31.53
C GLU A 4 -46.33 8.21 -31.15
N ASN A 5 -45.98 9.05 -32.12
CA ASN A 5 -45.06 10.18 -32.07
C ASN A 5 -45.36 11.19 -30.94
N ILE A 6 -44.31 11.77 -30.38
CA ILE A 6 -44.26 13.13 -29.79
C ILE A 6 -42.85 13.69 -30.11
N SER A 7 -42.69 14.43 -31.22
CA SER A 7 -42.44 15.90 -31.32
C SER A 7 -41.44 16.47 -30.30
N GLU A 8 -40.23 16.82 -30.71
CA GLU A 8 -39.77 18.12 -31.26
C GLU A 8 -39.47 19.20 -30.21
N GLU A 9 -38.20 19.61 -30.24
CA GLU A 9 -37.59 20.91 -29.92
C GLU A 9 -37.81 21.58 -28.55
N GLN A 10 -36.70 21.70 -27.81
CA GLN A 10 -36.17 23.03 -27.46
C GLN A 10 -34.65 22.96 -27.26
N VAL A 11 -33.92 23.48 -28.26
CA VAL A 11 -32.49 23.80 -28.19
C VAL A 11 -32.36 25.11 -27.44
N VAL A 12 -31.67 25.10 -26.30
CA VAL A 12 -31.25 26.31 -25.58
C VAL A 12 -29.75 26.45 -25.78
N GLU A 13 -29.37 27.29 -26.74
CA GLU A 13 -28.03 27.86 -26.84
C GLU A 13 -27.77 28.74 -25.62
N THR A 14 -26.69 28.45 -24.89
CA THR A 14 -26.15 29.36 -23.87
C THR A 14 -24.73 29.74 -24.29
N GLU A 15 -24.64 30.80 -25.10
CA GLU A 15 -23.42 31.58 -25.24
C GLU A 15 -23.22 32.41 -23.97
N GLY A 16 -22.25 32.02 -23.16
CA GLY A 16 -21.83 32.73 -21.94
C GLY A 16 -20.34 33.00 -21.95
N SER A 17 -19.89 33.93 -22.79
CA SER A 17 -18.53 34.48 -22.75
C SER A 17 -18.33 35.26 -21.43
N ALA A 18 -17.50 34.72 -20.54
CA ALA A 18 -17.06 35.43 -19.35
C ALA A 18 -15.96 36.45 -19.72
N GLU A 19 -16.37 37.65 -20.16
CA GLU A 19 -15.45 38.78 -20.25
C GLU A 19 -14.99 39.19 -18.85
N ALA A 20 -13.67 39.19 -18.62
CA ALA A 20 -13.08 39.74 -17.41
C ALA A 20 -13.46 41.23 -17.26
N PRO A 21 -13.80 41.71 -16.04
CA PRO A 21 -14.24 43.08 -15.85
C PRO A 21 -13.12 44.06 -16.22
N LYS A 22 -13.33 44.82 -17.30
CA LYS A 22 -12.44 45.92 -17.69
C LYS A 22 -12.46 47.00 -16.61
N LEU A 23 -11.38 47.07 -15.83
CA LEU A 23 -11.14 48.13 -14.87
C LEU A 23 -11.26 49.50 -15.55
N SER A 24 -12.18 50.34 -15.07
CA SER A 24 -12.38 51.67 -15.66
C SER A 24 -11.13 52.52 -15.48
N ARG A 25 -10.81 53.34 -16.49
CA ARG A 25 -9.64 54.24 -16.50
C ARG A 25 -9.58 55.15 -15.26
N ARG A 26 -10.73 55.46 -14.65
CA ARG A 26 -10.83 56.19 -13.37
C ARG A 26 -10.37 55.38 -12.16
N HIS A 27 -10.56 54.07 -12.13
CA HIS A 27 -10.04 53.20 -11.07
C HIS A 27 -8.52 53.03 -11.16
N PHE A 28 -8.00 52.85 -12.37
CA PHE A 28 -6.55 52.76 -12.61
C PHE A 28 -5.83 54.08 -12.24
N LEU A 29 -6.40 55.24 -12.59
CA LEU A 29 -5.85 56.55 -12.21
C LEU A 29 -5.99 56.85 -10.71
N ARG A 30 -6.98 56.28 -10.00
CA ARG A 30 -7.05 56.36 -8.53
C ARG A 30 -5.98 55.52 -7.85
N ILE A 31 -5.60 54.38 -8.44
CA ILE A 31 -4.50 53.54 -7.94
C ILE A 31 -3.16 54.27 -8.17
N LEU A 32 -2.93 54.83 -9.37
CA LEU A 32 -1.73 55.62 -9.65
C LEU A 32 -1.67 56.92 -8.82
N GLY A 33 -2.81 57.57 -8.57
CA GLY A 33 -2.88 58.76 -7.72
C GLY A 33 -2.59 58.49 -6.23
N ARG A 34 -2.79 57.25 -5.76
CA ARG A 34 -2.37 56.82 -4.41
C ARG A 34 -0.89 56.44 -4.33
N VAL A 35 -0.29 56.05 -5.45
CA VAL A 35 1.17 55.80 -5.56
C VAL A 35 1.96 57.12 -5.67
N GLY A 36 1.36 58.18 -6.22
CA GLY A 36 2.02 59.48 -6.43
C GLY A 36 2.13 60.41 -5.21
N ALA A 37 1.48 60.10 -4.08
CA ALA A 37 1.47 60.95 -2.88
C ALA A 37 2.28 60.38 -1.69
N GLY A 38 3.21 59.45 -1.96
CA GLY A 38 4.02 58.76 -0.96
C GLY A 38 5.52 59.00 -1.10
N LEU A 39 5.96 60.21 -1.43
CA LEU A 39 7.37 60.61 -1.47
C LEU A 39 7.73 61.49 -0.26
N THR A 40 7.58 60.93 0.94
CA THR A 40 8.28 61.38 2.17
C THR A 40 8.17 60.32 3.27
N VAL A 41 8.80 59.15 3.10
CA VAL A 41 9.22 58.26 4.21
C VAL A 41 10.47 57.47 3.78
N THR A 42 11.61 58.14 3.63
CA THR A 42 12.86 57.52 3.14
C THR A 42 13.67 56.78 4.23
N SER A 43 13.05 56.47 5.39
CA SER A 43 13.73 55.74 6.49
C SER A 43 12.93 54.59 7.11
N LEU A 44 11.72 54.29 6.62
CA LEU A 44 10.93 53.09 7.02
C LEU A 44 10.67 52.11 5.85
N LEU A 45 11.02 52.47 4.60
CA LEU A 45 10.85 51.62 3.42
C LEU A 45 12.05 50.69 3.14
N THR A 46 13.20 50.92 3.75
CA THR A 46 14.34 49.99 3.66
C THR A 46 14.09 48.72 4.47
N GLY A 47 13.33 48.79 5.56
CA GLY A 47 12.90 47.61 6.33
C GLY A 47 11.93 46.73 5.56
N SER A 48 10.89 47.30 4.93
CA SER A 48 9.87 46.51 4.20
C SER A 48 10.34 45.99 2.84
N ILE A 49 11.30 46.66 2.18
CA ILE A 49 11.92 46.16 0.93
C ILE A 49 13.00 45.12 1.24
N ALA A 50 13.74 45.26 2.35
CA ALA A 50 14.66 44.22 2.82
C ALA A 50 13.90 42.98 3.29
N GLU A 51 12.80 43.12 4.02
CA GLU A 51 11.94 42.00 4.43
C GLU A 51 11.23 41.34 3.24
N ALA A 52 10.76 42.11 2.25
CA ALA A 52 10.18 41.56 1.01
C ALA A 52 11.24 40.90 0.11
N GLY A 53 12.44 41.46 0.05
CA GLY A 53 13.60 40.86 -0.61
C GLY A 53 14.02 39.55 0.06
N GLU A 54 14.16 39.55 1.38
CA GLU A 54 14.51 38.37 2.17
C GLU A 54 13.42 37.28 2.08
N GLN A 55 12.13 37.65 2.00
CA GLN A 55 11.04 36.71 1.75
C GLN A 55 11.08 36.15 0.32
N THR A 56 11.46 36.95 -0.67
CA THR A 56 11.60 36.52 -2.06
C THR A 56 12.80 35.59 -2.24
N ASP A 57 13.93 35.91 -1.63
CA ASP A 57 15.13 35.07 -1.66
C ASP A 57 14.88 33.74 -0.93
N LYS A 58 14.26 33.76 0.26
CA LYS A 58 13.87 32.52 0.96
C LYS A 58 12.87 31.67 0.17
N LYS A 59 11.96 32.30 -0.59
CA LYS A 59 11.04 31.58 -1.47
C LYS A 59 11.79 30.94 -2.64
N LEU A 60 12.67 31.69 -3.29
CA LEU A 60 13.48 31.20 -4.40
C LEU A 60 14.39 30.03 -3.98
N GLU A 61 15.00 30.10 -2.80
CA GLU A 61 15.79 29.00 -2.24
C GLU A 61 14.93 27.76 -1.98
N LYS A 62 13.74 27.92 -1.41
CA LYS A 62 12.78 26.81 -1.21
C LYS A 62 12.33 26.18 -2.52
N ASP A 63 12.06 26.99 -3.53
CA ASP A 63 11.62 26.51 -4.85
C ASP A 63 12.75 25.70 -5.53
N LYS A 64 14.00 26.18 -5.45
CA LYS A 64 15.18 25.46 -5.94
C LYS A 64 15.41 24.13 -5.21
N GLU A 65 15.25 24.14 -3.90
CA GLU A 65 15.40 22.94 -3.09
C GLU A 65 14.30 21.91 -3.39
N ALA A 66 13.06 22.35 -3.55
CA ALA A 66 11.96 21.48 -3.95
C ALA A 66 12.19 20.86 -5.34
N GLU A 67 12.70 21.64 -6.29
CA GLU A 67 13.08 21.13 -7.61
C GLU A 67 14.22 20.10 -7.52
N ARG A 68 15.24 20.37 -6.70
CA ARG A 68 16.36 19.43 -6.47
C ARG A 68 15.86 18.10 -5.92
N VAL A 69 15.04 18.13 -4.87
CA VAL A 69 14.46 16.92 -4.26
C VAL A 69 13.59 16.16 -5.25
N LEU A 70 12.81 16.86 -6.08
CA LEU A 70 11.98 16.25 -7.11
C LEU A 70 12.82 15.52 -8.16
N ARG A 71 13.92 16.14 -8.61
CA ARG A 71 14.88 15.54 -9.56
C ARG A 71 15.54 14.30 -8.98
N GLU A 72 16.06 14.39 -7.76
CA GLU A 72 16.71 13.26 -7.08
C GLU A 72 15.73 12.08 -6.91
N SER A 73 14.51 12.36 -6.43
CA SER A 73 13.48 11.32 -6.27
C SER A 73 13.09 10.67 -7.60
N TRP A 74 13.06 11.44 -8.70
CA TRP A 74 12.77 10.91 -10.02
C TRP A 74 13.88 9.98 -10.54
N GLU A 75 15.15 10.36 -10.36
CA GLU A 75 16.29 9.50 -10.72
C GLU A 75 16.29 8.21 -9.89
N ASP A 76 16.04 8.31 -8.59
CA ASP A 76 15.95 7.13 -7.72
C ASP A 76 14.78 6.22 -8.13
N TYR A 77 13.63 6.79 -8.52
CA TYR A 77 12.49 6.00 -8.99
C TYR A 77 12.83 5.25 -10.28
N LYS A 78 13.53 5.89 -11.24
CA LYS A 78 14.02 5.22 -12.46
C LYS A 78 14.94 4.05 -12.12
N ASP A 79 15.91 4.30 -11.26
CA ASP A 79 16.89 3.28 -10.84
C ASP A 79 16.20 2.08 -10.17
N LEU A 80 15.23 2.35 -9.29
CA LEU A 80 14.48 1.32 -8.58
C LEU A 80 13.63 0.46 -9.51
N VAL A 81 12.94 1.07 -10.50
CA VAL A 81 12.13 0.32 -11.48
C VAL A 81 12.99 -0.65 -12.29
N GLU A 82 14.20 -0.23 -12.67
CA GLU A 82 15.14 -1.04 -13.45
C GLU A 82 15.83 -2.12 -12.59
N LYS A 83 16.48 -1.72 -11.48
CA LYS A 83 17.22 -2.64 -10.61
C LYS A 83 16.33 -3.59 -9.82
N GLY A 84 15.13 -3.16 -9.45
CA GLY A 84 14.15 -3.95 -8.71
C GLY A 84 13.48 -5.05 -9.54
N LYS A 85 13.81 -5.18 -10.84
CA LYS A 85 13.24 -6.18 -11.75
C LYS A 85 11.71 -6.21 -11.74
N VAL A 86 11.10 -5.04 -11.59
CA VAL A 86 9.66 -4.90 -11.33
C VAL A 86 8.83 -5.53 -12.45
N ARG A 87 9.21 -5.24 -13.71
CA ARG A 87 8.52 -5.79 -14.89
C ARG A 87 8.71 -7.30 -15.03
N GLU A 88 9.93 -7.80 -14.81
CA GLU A 88 10.23 -9.23 -14.82
C GLU A 88 9.37 -9.98 -13.79
N ASN A 89 9.24 -9.42 -12.58
CA ASN A 89 8.42 -10.02 -11.54
C ASN A 89 6.92 -9.96 -11.88
N ILE A 90 6.42 -8.85 -12.42
CA ILE A 90 5.02 -8.76 -12.89
C ILE A 90 4.75 -9.83 -13.95
N GLU A 91 5.57 -9.90 -14.99
CA GLU A 91 5.41 -10.87 -16.09
C GLU A 91 5.44 -12.32 -15.57
N PHE A 92 6.35 -12.62 -14.64
CA PHE A 92 6.39 -13.92 -13.99
C PHE A 92 5.10 -14.22 -13.24
N ILE A 93 4.64 -13.31 -12.38
CA ILE A 93 3.45 -13.54 -11.54
C ILE A 93 2.20 -13.68 -12.41
N GLU A 94 2.03 -12.87 -13.46
CA GLU A 94 0.89 -12.98 -14.38
C GLU A 94 0.89 -14.29 -15.15
N LYS A 95 2.06 -14.78 -15.54
CA LYS A 95 2.18 -16.09 -16.19
C LYS A 95 1.73 -17.23 -15.25
N GLU A 96 2.02 -17.12 -13.96
CA GLU A 96 1.77 -18.18 -12.99
C GLU A 96 0.36 -18.11 -12.37
N LEU A 97 -0.16 -16.91 -12.12
CA LEU A 97 -1.42 -16.67 -11.41
C LEU A 97 -2.52 -16.05 -12.28
N GLY A 98 -2.22 -15.65 -13.51
CA GLY A 98 -3.16 -14.97 -14.40
C GLY A 98 -3.24 -13.45 -14.16
N ASN A 99 -4.13 -12.79 -14.89
CA ASN A 99 -4.22 -11.32 -14.94
C ASN A 99 -5.06 -10.72 -13.80
N ASN A 100 -5.90 -11.52 -13.13
CA ASN A 100 -6.85 -11.02 -12.13
C ASN A 100 -6.38 -11.23 -10.69
N GLY A 101 -5.31 -11.99 -10.48
CA GLY A 101 -5.08 -12.66 -9.19
C GLY A 101 -4.43 -11.84 -8.08
N VAL A 102 -3.81 -10.67 -8.34
CA VAL A 102 -3.01 -10.04 -7.28
C VAL A 102 -3.10 -8.52 -7.32
N GLY A 103 -3.74 -7.93 -6.30
CA GLY A 103 -3.91 -6.48 -6.14
C GLY A 103 -2.59 -5.69 -6.23
N ILE A 104 -1.45 -6.31 -5.88
CA ILE A 104 -0.12 -5.71 -6.02
C ILE A 104 0.32 -5.53 -7.49
N ILE A 105 -0.07 -6.44 -8.40
CA ILE A 105 0.25 -6.31 -9.83
C ILE A 105 -0.51 -5.13 -10.43
N PHE A 106 -1.81 -5.05 -10.16
CA PHE A 106 -2.63 -3.94 -10.62
C PHE A 106 -2.07 -2.60 -10.13
N PHE A 107 -1.74 -2.52 -8.84
CA PHE A 107 -1.13 -1.35 -8.24
C PHE A 107 0.20 -0.98 -8.93
N ALA A 108 1.11 -1.93 -9.07
CA ALA A 108 2.40 -1.71 -9.72
C ALA A 108 2.25 -1.27 -11.18
N LYS A 109 1.37 -1.90 -11.95
CA LYS A 109 1.10 -1.54 -13.35
C LYS A 109 0.53 -0.14 -13.49
N SER A 110 -0.38 0.25 -12.59
CA SER A 110 -0.96 1.59 -12.61
C SER A 110 0.11 2.67 -12.38
N HIS A 111 1.04 2.44 -11.44
CA HIS A 111 2.16 3.36 -11.20
C HIS A 111 3.16 3.35 -12.36
N LEU A 112 3.42 2.18 -12.96
CA LEU A 112 4.30 2.05 -14.12
C LEU A 112 3.76 2.78 -15.36
N LEU A 113 2.44 2.91 -15.52
CA LEU A 113 1.84 3.70 -16.61
C LEU A 113 2.22 5.18 -16.49
N THR A 114 2.09 5.75 -15.30
CA THR A 114 2.52 7.13 -15.00
C THR A 114 4.02 7.28 -15.22
N PHE A 115 4.81 6.34 -14.71
CA PHE A 115 6.26 6.30 -14.90
C PHE A 115 6.66 6.27 -16.39
N ASP A 116 6.05 5.38 -17.18
CA ASP A 116 6.35 5.23 -18.60
C ASP A 116 6.01 6.51 -19.39
N THR A 117 4.88 7.14 -19.06
CA THR A 117 4.47 8.43 -19.65
C THR A 117 5.53 9.51 -19.44
N LEU A 118 6.04 9.65 -18.21
CA LEU A 118 7.07 10.65 -17.86
C LEU A 118 8.41 10.32 -18.52
N ARG A 119 8.83 9.05 -18.48
CA ARG A 119 10.08 8.60 -19.09
C ARG A 119 10.08 8.80 -20.61
N ASP A 120 8.97 8.53 -21.28
CA ASP A 120 8.87 8.67 -22.72
C ASP A 120 8.83 10.16 -23.15
N ALA A 121 8.23 11.03 -22.32
CA ALA A 121 8.32 12.48 -22.49
C ALA A 121 9.76 12.99 -22.34
N GLU A 122 10.48 12.56 -21.29
CA GLU A 122 11.90 12.88 -21.07
C GLU A 122 12.77 12.43 -22.26
N LYS A 123 12.60 11.18 -22.72
CA LYS A 123 13.30 10.65 -23.91
C LYS A 123 13.01 11.41 -25.20
N SER A 124 11.83 12.01 -25.29
CA SER A 124 11.42 12.86 -26.42
C SER A 124 11.94 14.30 -26.31
N GLY A 125 12.77 14.60 -25.31
CA GLY A 125 13.36 15.92 -25.07
C GLY A 125 12.38 16.92 -24.43
N LYS A 126 11.29 16.46 -23.82
CA LYS A 126 10.37 17.32 -23.06
C LYS A 126 10.97 17.63 -21.69
N ASP A 127 10.83 18.89 -21.27
CA ASP A 127 11.24 19.32 -19.94
C ASP A 127 10.15 19.01 -18.91
N ILE A 128 10.16 17.78 -18.40
CA ILE A 128 9.13 17.31 -17.44
C ILE A 128 9.15 18.06 -16.10
N PHE A 129 10.18 18.87 -15.82
CA PHE A 129 10.34 19.62 -14.58
C PHE A 129 9.75 21.03 -14.66
N ASN A 130 9.62 21.59 -15.86
CA ASN A 130 9.13 22.97 -16.07
C ASN A 130 7.88 23.04 -16.94
N ASP A 131 7.55 21.98 -17.69
CA ASP A 131 6.35 21.95 -18.53
C ASP A 131 5.09 21.73 -17.68
N PRO A 132 4.11 22.67 -17.71
CA PRO A 132 2.85 22.56 -16.97
C PRO A 132 2.06 21.28 -17.25
N GLN A 133 2.24 20.66 -18.42
CA GLN A 133 1.58 19.40 -18.76
C GLN A 133 2.11 18.23 -17.93
N TYR A 134 3.38 18.24 -17.55
CA TYR A 134 4.07 17.10 -16.95
C TYR A 134 4.41 17.30 -15.47
N ILE A 135 4.63 18.54 -15.02
CA ILE A 135 5.10 18.80 -13.66
C ILE A 135 4.15 18.28 -12.57
N ASP A 136 2.84 18.36 -12.79
CA ASP A 136 1.86 17.84 -11.82
C ASP A 136 1.84 16.30 -11.83
N ILE A 137 2.00 15.68 -13.00
CA ILE A 137 2.13 14.21 -13.14
C ILE A 137 3.42 13.73 -12.47
N LEU A 138 4.52 14.46 -12.64
CA LEU A 138 5.80 14.17 -12.02
C LEU A 138 5.72 14.25 -10.49
N LYS A 139 5.10 15.31 -9.95
CA LYS A 139 4.87 15.44 -8.50
C LYS A 139 4.03 14.29 -7.95
N MET A 140 2.98 13.88 -8.68
CA MET A 140 2.17 12.71 -8.32
C MET A 140 3.01 11.43 -8.31
N ALA A 141 3.79 11.18 -9.36
CA ALA A 141 4.64 9.99 -9.48
C ALA A 141 5.72 9.94 -8.38
N VAL A 142 6.34 11.08 -8.05
CA VAL A 142 7.32 11.17 -6.95
C VAL A 142 6.66 10.98 -5.59
N SER A 143 5.45 11.53 -5.38
CA SER A 143 4.69 11.27 -4.16
C SER A 143 4.39 9.78 -4.01
N GLU A 144 3.91 9.13 -5.07
CA GLU A 144 3.68 7.68 -5.12
C GLU A 144 4.95 6.86 -4.85
N TYR A 145 6.08 7.28 -5.44
CA TYR A 145 7.38 6.68 -5.21
C TYR A 145 7.76 6.72 -3.74
N ASN A 146 7.75 7.92 -3.14
CA ASN A 146 8.07 8.10 -1.73
C ASN A 146 7.12 7.28 -0.83
N ASP A 147 5.86 7.16 -1.22
CA ASP A 147 4.84 6.53 -0.39
C ASP A 147 4.88 4.99 -0.38
N ALA A 148 5.28 4.35 -1.49
CA ALA A 148 5.15 2.90 -1.66
C ALA A 148 6.36 2.19 -2.26
N TRP A 149 7.28 2.92 -2.88
CA TRP A 149 8.42 2.37 -3.61
C TRP A 149 9.74 2.60 -2.89
N ASP A 150 9.87 3.73 -2.20
CA ASP A 150 11.02 4.05 -1.36
C ASP A 150 10.86 3.50 0.07
N ARG A 151 11.96 2.95 0.59
CA ARG A 151 12.02 2.49 1.98
C ARG A 151 12.02 3.65 2.97
N GLY A 152 12.64 4.78 2.63
CA GLY A 152 12.69 5.97 3.49
C GLY A 152 11.30 6.48 3.83
N GLY A 153 10.44 6.59 2.82
CA GLY A 153 9.05 6.99 3.04
C GLY A 153 8.20 5.96 3.80
N LEU A 154 8.39 4.66 3.59
CA LEU A 154 7.72 3.62 4.39
C LEU A 154 8.05 3.72 5.89
N ARG A 155 9.33 3.93 6.23
CA ARG A 155 9.77 4.07 7.63
C ARG A 155 9.06 5.23 8.35
N SER A 156 8.90 6.37 7.65
CA SER A 156 8.23 7.55 8.20
C SER A 156 6.74 7.33 8.53
N ARG A 157 6.11 6.33 7.89
CA ARG A 157 4.73 5.90 8.18
C ARG A 157 4.68 4.93 9.36
N GLY A 158 5.59 3.97 9.40
CA GLY A 158 5.65 2.95 10.47
C GLY A 158 5.91 3.55 11.86
N GLU A 159 6.73 4.60 11.96
CA GLU A 159 7.02 5.28 13.23
C GLU A 159 5.80 5.98 13.86
N LYS A 160 4.75 6.27 13.08
CA LYS A 160 3.54 6.96 13.58
C LYS A 160 2.48 6.00 14.17
N SER A 161 2.68 4.69 14.05
CA SER A 161 1.68 3.67 14.43
C SER A 161 2.13 2.80 15.61
N GLU A 162 2.86 3.35 16.59
CA GLU A 162 3.27 2.63 17.81
C GLU A 162 2.15 2.50 18.86
N SER A 163 0.91 2.31 18.44
CA SER A 163 -0.15 1.93 19.37
C SER A 163 0.15 0.53 19.94
N PRO A 164 0.01 0.31 21.26
CA PRO A 164 0.19 -1.02 21.82
C PRO A 164 -0.86 -1.98 21.28
N LEU A 165 -0.47 -3.24 21.01
CA LEU A 165 -1.38 -4.29 20.59
C LEU A 165 -2.52 -4.46 21.60
N GLN A 166 -3.75 -4.36 21.10
CA GLN A 166 -4.94 -4.48 21.94
C GLN A 166 -5.40 -5.93 22.03
N PHE A 167 -5.95 -6.32 23.18
CA PHE A 167 -6.49 -7.65 23.42
C PHE A 167 -7.91 -7.51 23.97
N GLU A 168 -8.87 -8.19 23.34
CA GLU A 168 -10.29 -8.14 23.71
C GLU A 168 -10.84 -9.57 23.85
N GLY A 169 -11.75 -9.79 24.81
CA GLY A 169 -12.47 -11.06 24.98
C GLY A 169 -11.71 -12.12 25.81
N PHE A 170 -10.42 -11.93 26.08
CA PHE A 170 -9.61 -12.88 26.85
C PHE A 170 -10.01 -12.96 28.33
N GLU A 171 -10.71 -11.97 28.87
CA GLU A 171 -11.31 -12.02 30.20
C GLU A 171 -12.35 -13.16 30.36
N LYS A 172 -12.90 -13.65 29.24
CA LYS A 172 -13.80 -14.81 29.21
C LYS A 172 -13.05 -16.16 29.27
N LYS A 173 -11.71 -16.14 29.27
CA LYS A 173 -10.83 -17.32 29.26
C LYS A 173 -9.83 -17.30 30.43
N PRO A 174 -10.26 -17.62 31.66
CA PRO A 174 -9.41 -17.55 32.84
C PRO A 174 -8.21 -18.52 32.80
N GLU A 175 -8.23 -19.53 31.95
CA GLU A 175 -7.10 -20.43 31.71
C GLU A 175 -5.96 -19.80 30.89
N ILE A 176 -6.22 -18.71 30.15
CA ILE A 176 -5.21 -17.96 29.43
C ILE A 176 -4.77 -16.79 30.31
N ASN A 177 -3.58 -16.89 30.89
CA ASN A 177 -2.96 -15.74 31.53
C ASN A 177 -2.55 -14.73 30.44
N LEU A 178 -3.28 -13.62 30.34
CA LEU A 178 -3.10 -12.62 29.28
C LEU A 178 -1.71 -11.98 29.28
N ASP A 179 -1.10 -11.77 30.46
CA ASP A 179 0.23 -11.16 30.55
C ASP A 179 1.32 -12.14 30.10
N GLU A 180 1.18 -13.41 30.44
CA GLU A 180 2.06 -14.48 29.94
C GLU A 180 1.89 -14.65 28.42
N PHE A 181 0.66 -14.57 27.91
CA PHE A 181 0.38 -14.67 26.49
C PHE A 181 0.98 -13.50 25.69
N LYS A 182 0.83 -12.26 26.18
CA LYS A 182 1.48 -11.08 25.60
C LYS A 182 3.01 -11.24 25.56
N SER A 183 3.60 -11.62 26.70
CA SER A 183 5.05 -11.83 26.82
C SER A 183 5.54 -12.90 25.84
N PHE A 184 4.76 -13.98 25.69
CA PHE A 184 5.04 -15.04 24.72
C PHE A 184 5.03 -14.51 23.27
N LEU A 185 4.03 -13.71 22.89
CA LEU A 185 3.95 -13.15 21.54
C LEU A 185 5.13 -12.20 21.24
N GLU A 186 5.46 -11.31 22.16
CA GLU A 186 6.59 -10.38 22.01
C GLU A 186 7.95 -11.09 21.97
N GLN A 187 8.09 -12.22 22.67
CA GLN A 187 9.30 -13.03 22.62
C GLN A 187 9.41 -13.82 21.31
N LYS A 188 8.28 -14.37 20.82
CA LYS A 188 8.25 -15.28 19.68
C LYS A 188 8.28 -14.56 18.34
N TYR A 189 7.62 -13.40 18.25
CA TYR A 189 7.49 -12.63 17.02
C TYR A 189 8.22 -11.29 17.16
N GLY A 190 9.01 -10.93 16.15
CA GLY A 190 9.68 -9.63 16.11
C GLY A 190 8.68 -8.47 16.13
N LYS A 191 9.08 -7.33 16.71
CA LYS A 191 8.21 -6.16 16.91
C LYS A 191 7.49 -5.74 15.64
N SER A 192 8.20 -5.66 14.50
CA SER A 192 7.62 -5.23 13.23
C SER A 192 6.67 -6.26 12.62
N TRP A 193 6.89 -7.54 12.89
CA TRP A 193 6.03 -8.64 12.47
C TRP A 193 4.70 -8.67 13.25
N LEU A 194 4.76 -8.40 14.55
CA LEU A 194 3.59 -8.42 15.42
C LEU A 194 2.82 -7.10 15.40
N LEU A 195 3.49 -5.99 15.69
CA LEU A 195 2.86 -4.67 15.89
C LEU A 195 2.78 -3.83 14.62
N GLY A 196 3.52 -4.21 13.59
CA GLY A 196 3.51 -3.46 12.35
C GLY A 196 2.15 -3.57 11.63
N THR A 197 1.57 -4.76 11.66
CA THR A 197 0.43 -5.12 10.82
C THR A 197 -0.83 -5.39 11.61
N VAL A 198 -0.75 -5.76 12.89
CA VAL A 198 -1.92 -6.12 13.72
C VAL A 198 -2.17 -5.06 14.78
N ASP A 199 -3.38 -4.51 14.80
CA ASP A 199 -3.80 -3.51 15.78
C ASP A 199 -4.44 -4.19 17.01
N LYS A 200 -5.12 -5.33 16.83
CA LYS A 200 -5.87 -6.02 17.90
C LYS A 200 -5.98 -7.53 17.71
N ILE A 201 -5.96 -8.29 18.81
CA ILE A 201 -6.31 -9.72 18.87
C ILE A 201 -7.59 -9.88 19.69
N ILE A 202 -8.60 -10.51 19.09
CA ILE A 202 -9.94 -10.65 19.66
C ILE A 202 -10.23 -12.13 19.90
N TYR A 203 -10.48 -12.52 21.15
CA TYR A 203 -10.99 -13.84 21.48
C TYR A 203 -12.52 -13.90 21.31
N VAL A 204 -13.01 -14.90 20.58
CA VAL A 204 -14.44 -15.09 20.29
C VAL A 204 -14.88 -16.50 20.71
N ASP A 205 -15.88 -16.60 21.60
CA ASP A 205 -16.50 -17.89 21.93
C ASP A 205 -17.48 -18.31 20.82
N GLU A 206 -17.26 -19.48 20.23
CA GLU A 206 -18.02 -19.99 19.08
C GLU A 206 -19.52 -20.16 19.37
N GLU A 207 -19.91 -20.44 20.62
CA GLU A 207 -21.32 -20.67 20.97
C GLU A 207 -22.20 -19.41 20.85
N GLU A 208 -21.63 -18.21 20.99
CA GLU A 208 -22.39 -16.95 20.89
C GLU A 208 -22.61 -16.47 19.44
N ASN A 209 -21.80 -16.92 18.45
CA ASN A 209 -21.70 -16.18 17.17
C ASN A 209 -21.79 -16.96 15.85
N ARG A 210 -22.23 -18.24 15.85
CA ARG A 210 -22.56 -18.98 14.61
C ARG A 210 -23.56 -18.26 13.68
N LYS A 211 -24.31 -17.27 14.17
CA LYS A 211 -25.26 -16.48 13.36
C LYS A 211 -24.66 -15.24 12.69
N THR A 212 -23.52 -14.75 13.16
CA THR A 212 -22.94 -13.45 12.74
C THR A 212 -21.70 -13.64 11.86
N PHE A 213 -20.95 -14.72 12.08
CA PHE A 213 -19.70 -15.02 11.37
C PHE A 213 -19.66 -16.47 10.91
N GLY A 214 -20.67 -16.93 10.17
CA GLY A 214 -20.68 -18.24 9.49
C GLY A 214 -19.60 -18.39 8.39
N VAL A 215 -18.58 -17.54 8.44
CA VAL A 215 -17.53 -17.35 7.44
C VAL A 215 -16.21 -16.95 8.13
N ALA A 216 -15.90 -17.56 9.29
CA ALA A 216 -14.62 -17.35 9.97
C ALA A 216 -13.40 -17.81 9.16
N GLY A 217 -13.61 -18.51 8.04
CA GLY A 217 -12.58 -18.83 7.03
C GLY A 217 -12.62 -17.94 5.79
N ALA A 218 -13.40 -16.86 5.77
CA ALA A 218 -13.34 -15.93 4.64
C ALA A 218 -12.78 -14.57 5.03
N ALA A 219 -11.54 -14.39 4.64
CA ALA A 219 -11.04 -13.17 4.04
C ALA A 219 -11.81 -12.77 2.74
N THR A 220 -13.13 -12.97 2.68
CA THR A 220 -14.01 -12.45 1.62
C THR A 220 -14.19 -10.95 1.84
N GLY A 221 -13.26 -10.19 1.28
CA GLY A 221 -13.28 -8.74 1.32
C GLY A 221 -12.04 -8.10 0.72
N ARG A 222 -10.93 -8.85 0.55
CA ARG A 222 -9.68 -8.32 -0.03
C ARG A 222 -9.68 -8.31 -1.56
N GLY A 223 -10.83 -8.10 -2.18
CA GLY A 223 -10.94 -7.82 -3.62
C GLY A 223 -10.69 -6.34 -3.89
N LEU A 224 -9.63 -6.01 -4.63
CA LEU A 224 -9.29 -4.68 -5.18
C LEU A 224 -9.05 -3.50 -4.21
N THR A 225 -9.54 -3.52 -2.97
CA THR A 225 -9.37 -2.41 -2.00
C THR A 225 -8.09 -2.48 -1.17
N GLY A 226 -7.34 -3.59 -1.20
CA GLY A 226 -6.09 -3.75 -0.45
C GLY A 226 -4.93 -2.86 -0.94
N SER A 227 -5.08 -2.19 -2.09
CA SER A 227 -4.00 -1.42 -2.72
C SER A 227 -4.05 0.09 -2.42
N VAL A 228 -5.12 0.59 -1.77
CA VAL A 228 -5.27 2.02 -1.50
C VAL A 228 -5.96 2.19 -0.14
N VAL A 229 -5.19 2.58 0.88
CA VAL A 229 -5.62 3.02 2.22
C VAL A 229 -6.02 1.91 3.20
N LYS A 230 -5.31 1.87 4.33
CA LYS A 230 -5.64 1.16 5.58
C LYS A 230 -7.12 1.38 5.91
N THR A 231 -7.99 0.40 5.70
CA THR A 231 -9.32 0.39 6.32
C THR A 231 -9.14 0.02 7.79
N SER A 232 -8.73 1.04 8.55
CA SER A 232 -8.81 1.27 10.00
C SER A 232 -8.53 0.18 11.04
N ASP A 233 -8.48 -1.11 10.77
CA ASP A 233 -8.40 -2.12 11.84
C ASP A 233 -7.95 -3.50 11.31
N GLN A 234 -6.71 -3.89 11.57
CA GLN A 234 -6.24 -5.26 11.29
C GLN A 234 -6.36 -6.12 12.55
N PHE A 235 -7.32 -7.03 12.52
CA PHE A 235 -7.70 -7.87 13.65
C PHE A 235 -7.37 -9.34 13.41
N ILE A 236 -6.86 -10.01 14.45
CA ILE A 236 -6.79 -11.47 14.49
C ILE A 236 -7.90 -11.99 15.40
N TYR A 237 -8.72 -12.89 14.89
CA TYR A 237 -9.74 -13.55 15.68
C TYR A 237 -9.23 -14.91 16.18
N VAL A 238 -9.30 -15.11 17.48
CA VAL A 238 -8.99 -16.39 18.12
C VAL A 238 -10.30 -17.02 18.54
N TYR A 239 -10.66 -18.12 17.89
CA TYR A 239 -11.87 -18.87 18.21
C TYR A 239 -11.59 -19.93 19.28
N LYS A 240 -12.66 -20.33 19.96
CA LYS A 240 -12.64 -21.50 20.84
C LYS A 240 -12.50 -22.77 19.99
N SER A 241 -11.28 -23.20 19.71
CA SER A 241 -11.01 -24.46 19.04
C SER A 241 -10.08 -25.36 19.86
N ASP A 242 -10.08 -26.67 19.55
CA ASP A 242 -9.10 -27.63 20.05
C ASP A 242 -7.71 -27.42 19.41
N GLU A 243 -7.57 -26.45 18.49
CA GLU A 243 -6.32 -26.18 17.83
C GLU A 243 -5.33 -25.45 18.75
N ASN A 244 -4.05 -25.70 18.51
CA ASN A 244 -3.00 -25.00 19.21
C ASN A 244 -3.05 -23.51 18.83
N ILE A 245 -3.45 -22.65 19.77
CA ILE A 245 -3.52 -21.19 19.59
C ILE A 245 -2.23 -20.61 18.98
N GLN A 246 -1.07 -21.21 19.22
CA GLN A 246 0.20 -20.77 18.64
C GLN A 246 0.29 -21.06 17.13
N SER A 247 -0.26 -22.19 16.67
CA SER A 247 -0.38 -22.50 15.24
C SER A 247 -1.25 -21.48 14.55
N LEU A 248 -2.47 -21.30 15.07
CA LEU A 248 -3.44 -20.35 14.52
C LEU A 248 -2.84 -18.95 14.42
N LEU A 249 -2.24 -18.45 15.50
CA LEU A 249 -1.62 -17.12 15.48
C LEU A 249 -0.47 -17.01 14.48
N ALA A 250 0.37 -18.04 14.36
CA ALA A 250 1.46 -18.02 13.39
C ALA A 250 0.93 -17.97 11.95
N HIS A 251 -0.14 -18.72 11.67
CA HIS A 251 -0.84 -18.75 10.39
C HIS A 251 -1.46 -17.37 10.09
N GLU A 252 -2.28 -16.82 10.99
CA GLU A 252 -2.94 -15.53 10.78
C GLU A 252 -1.92 -14.37 10.69
N LEU A 253 -0.90 -14.36 11.54
CA LEU A 253 0.18 -13.36 11.44
C LEU A 253 0.91 -13.42 10.10
N ALA A 254 1.02 -14.59 9.47
CA ALA A 254 1.63 -14.73 8.16
C ALA A 254 0.78 -14.06 7.06
N HIS A 255 -0.55 -14.17 7.11
CA HIS A 255 -1.47 -13.44 6.23
C HIS A 255 -1.37 -11.93 6.40
N HIS A 256 -1.09 -11.46 7.61
CA HIS A 256 -0.84 -10.04 7.88
C HIS A 256 0.53 -9.57 7.40
N ASN A 257 1.48 -10.48 7.22
CA ASN A 257 2.86 -10.21 6.80
C ASN A 257 3.17 -10.75 5.39
N ASP A 258 2.17 -10.77 4.51
CA ASP A 258 2.31 -11.16 3.10
C ASP A 258 2.58 -9.97 2.16
N TRP A 259 2.66 -10.23 0.85
CA TRP A 259 2.91 -9.22 -0.19
C TRP A 259 1.75 -8.22 -0.37
N LEU A 260 0.55 -8.50 0.15
CA LEU A 260 -0.60 -7.60 0.09
C LEU A 260 -0.64 -6.68 1.32
N SER A 261 -0.38 -7.25 2.48
CA SER A 261 -0.70 -6.67 3.78
C SER A 261 0.50 -6.01 4.46
N SER A 262 1.73 -6.44 4.15
CA SER A 262 2.92 -5.95 4.83
C SER A 262 3.23 -4.49 4.48
N HIS A 263 3.11 -3.58 5.44
CA HIS A 263 3.46 -2.15 5.29
C HIS A 263 4.98 -1.89 5.30
N ASN A 264 5.79 -2.87 5.70
CA ASN A 264 7.25 -2.75 5.78
C ASN A 264 7.98 -3.09 4.47
N LEU A 265 7.23 -3.48 3.43
CA LEU A 265 7.76 -3.88 2.14
C LEU A 265 7.36 -2.87 1.05
N THR A 266 8.34 -2.47 0.27
CA THR A 266 8.13 -1.64 -0.93
C THR A 266 7.46 -2.47 -2.03
N VAL A 267 6.90 -1.81 -3.05
CA VAL A 267 6.29 -2.52 -4.20
C VAL A 267 7.24 -3.53 -4.85
N PRO A 268 8.50 -3.20 -5.19
CA PRO A 268 9.45 -4.19 -5.73
C PRO A 268 9.66 -5.39 -4.81
N GLU A 269 9.74 -5.17 -3.50
CA GLU A 269 9.95 -6.24 -2.52
C GLU A 269 8.72 -7.14 -2.39
N ARG A 270 7.51 -6.57 -2.42
CA ARG A 270 6.26 -7.35 -2.41
C ARG A 270 6.15 -8.24 -3.65
N LEU A 271 6.53 -7.73 -4.82
CA LEU A 271 6.58 -8.50 -6.05
C LEU A 271 7.64 -9.62 -5.98
N GLU A 272 8.85 -9.30 -5.51
CA GLU A 272 9.91 -10.29 -5.31
C GLU A 272 9.49 -11.37 -4.30
N PHE A 273 8.81 -10.97 -3.23
CA PHE A 273 8.32 -11.85 -2.19
C PHE A 273 7.31 -12.85 -2.77
N LEU A 274 6.26 -12.37 -3.43
CA LEU A 274 5.28 -13.24 -4.06
C LEU A 274 5.94 -14.20 -5.06
N ARG A 275 6.85 -13.70 -5.90
CA ARG A 275 7.61 -14.56 -6.82
C ARG A 275 8.35 -15.67 -6.07
N ASN A 276 9.08 -15.34 -5.00
CA ASN A 276 9.81 -16.33 -4.22
C ASN A 276 8.88 -17.41 -3.61
N VAL A 277 7.67 -17.03 -3.17
CA VAL A 277 6.68 -17.98 -2.65
C VAL A 277 6.16 -18.90 -3.75
N ILE A 278 5.81 -18.35 -4.92
CA ILE A 278 5.37 -19.14 -6.09
C ILE A 278 6.47 -20.12 -6.50
N GLU A 279 7.71 -19.63 -6.66
CA GLU A 279 8.85 -20.46 -7.03
C GLU A 279 9.07 -21.57 -6.01
N ASN A 280 9.03 -21.26 -4.71
CA ASN A 280 9.18 -22.26 -3.65
C ASN A 280 8.08 -23.33 -3.70
N ARG A 281 6.80 -22.97 -3.77
CA ARG A 281 5.69 -23.93 -3.83
C ARG A 281 5.81 -24.89 -5.02
N LYS A 282 6.29 -24.38 -6.16
CA LYS A 282 6.48 -25.15 -7.40
C LYS A 282 7.64 -26.13 -7.34
N ARG A 283 8.54 -26.02 -6.35
CA ARG A 283 9.63 -26.98 -6.22
C ARG A 283 9.07 -28.36 -5.86
N GLY A 284 9.73 -29.40 -6.39
CA GLY A 284 9.33 -30.78 -6.12
C GLY A 284 9.57 -31.21 -4.66
N ASP A 285 10.43 -30.48 -3.95
CA ASP A 285 10.79 -30.69 -2.54
C ASP A 285 10.00 -29.79 -1.58
N ALA A 286 9.00 -29.04 -2.04
CA ALA A 286 8.19 -28.18 -1.16
C ALA A 286 7.18 -28.99 -0.34
N PRO A 287 6.86 -28.57 0.91
CA PRO A 287 5.85 -29.24 1.72
C PRO A 287 4.48 -29.18 1.03
N LYS A 288 3.69 -30.25 1.19
CA LYS A 288 2.33 -30.36 0.65
C LYS A 288 1.36 -30.48 1.81
N TYR A 289 0.47 -29.51 1.92
CA TYR A 289 -0.54 -29.45 2.97
C TYR A 289 -1.90 -29.83 2.38
N ASP A 290 -2.61 -30.76 3.01
CA ASP A 290 -3.95 -31.18 2.54
C ASP A 290 -4.92 -30.00 2.44
N TYR A 291 -4.82 -29.06 3.39
CA TYR A 291 -5.59 -27.82 3.38
C TYR A 291 -5.39 -27.04 2.06
N VAL A 292 -4.14 -26.73 1.72
CA VAL A 292 -3.76 -25.98 0.52
C VAL A 292 -4.11 -26.73 -0.77
N GLU A 293 -3.79 -28.02 -0.84
CA GLU A 293 -3.86 -28.77 -2.10
C GLU A 293 -5.28 -29.27 -2.41
N ARG A 294 -6.11 -29.49 -1.39
CA ARG A 294 -7.47 -30.04 -1.53
C ARG A 294 -8.54 -29.10 -1.01
N GLN A 295 -8.50 -28.72 0.27
CA GLN A 295 -9.61 -28.00 0.91
C GLN A 295 -9.81 -26.62 0.30
N THR A 296 -8.75 -25.82 0.14
CA THR A 296 -8.80 -24.51 -0.55
C THR A 296 -9.37 -24.61 -1.96
N VAL A 297 -9.11 -25.71 -2.67
CA VAL A 297 -9.62 -25.94 -4.03
C VAL A 297 -11.12 -26.28 -4.01
N GLU A 298 -11.53 -27.15 -3.09
CA GLU A 298 -12.93 -27.55 -2.91
C GLU A 298 -13.79 -26.34 -2.48
N GLU A 299 -13.32 -25.55 -1.52
CA GLU A 299 -13.96 -24.32 -1.05
C GLU A 299 -14.07 -23.28 -2.16
N GLY A 300 -12.97 -23.02 -2.87
CA GLY A 300 -12.98 -22.07 -3.98
C GLY A 300 -13.96 -22.47 -5.09
N LYS A 301 -14.02 -23.75 -5.44
CA LYS A 301 -15.00 -24.27 -6.41
C LYS A 301 -16.43 -24.14 -5.90
N ALA A 302 -16.67 -24.44 -4.62
CA ALA A 302 -18.00 -24.31 -4.01
C ALA A 302 -18.48 -22.85 -3.99
N ASN A 303 -17.55 -21.89 -3.85
CA ASN A 303 -17.82 -20.45 -3.86
C ASN A 303 -17.90 -19.85 -5.27
N GLY A 304 -17.68 -20.63 -6.33
CA GLY A 304 -17.71 -20.15 -7.72
C GLY A 304 -16.50 -19.31 -8.12
N ASN A 305 -15.37 -19.44 -7.41
CA ASN A 305 -14.14 -18.73 -7.71
C ASN A 305 -13.55 -19.20 -9.05
N THR A 306 -12.83 -18.32 -9.73
CA THR A 306 -12.11 -18.68 -10.95
C THR A 306 -10.89 -19.56 -10.63
N GLU A 307 -10.33 -20.24 -11.63
CA GLU A 307 -9.09 -21.02 -11.43
C GLU A 307 -7.92 -20.13 -10.98
N GLU A 308 -7.87 -18.88 -11.47
CA GLU A 308 -6.88 -17.88 -11.07
C GLU A 308 -7.03 -17.52 -9.58
N ASP A 309 -8.25 -17.25 -9.13
CA ASP A 309 -8.53 -16.94 -7.72
C ASP A 309 -8.18 -18.11 -6.80
N ILE A 310 -8.47 -19.35 -7.22
CA ILE A 310 -8.10 -20.55 -6.47
C ILE A 310 -6.57 -20.66 -6.37
N LYS A 311 -5.83 -20.43 -7.47
CA LYS A 311 -4.36 -20.46 -7.44
C LYS A 311 -3.79 -19.42 -6.47
N VAL A 312 -4.34 -18.21 -6.48
CA VAL A 312 -3.94 -17.15 -5.55
C VAL A 312 -4.17 -17.59 -4.11
N ALA A 313 -5.37 -18.09 -3.80
CA ALA A 313 -5.68 -18.61 -2.47
C ALA A 313 -4.69 -19.70 -2.05
N GLN A 314 -4.36 -20.65 -2.93
CA GLN A 314 -3.36 -21.68 -2.63
C GLN A 314 -1.96 -21.11 -2.33
N ILE A 315 -1.53 -20.06 -3.02
CA ILE A 315 -0.23 -19.41 -2.76
C ILE A 315 -0.24 -18.69 -1.41
N THR A 316 -1.32 -17.98 -1.10
CA THR A 316 -1.52 -17.29 0.18
C THR A 316 -1.54 -18.28 1.34
N GLU A 317 -2.33 -19.36 1.25
CA GLU A 317 -2.39 -20.39 2.28
C GLU A 317 -1.07 -21.16 2.40
N PHE A 318 -0.39 -21.45 1.28
CA PHE A 318 0.93 -22.08 1.33
C PHE A 318 1.93 -21.26 2.15
N TRP A 319 1.96 -19.94 1.94
CA TRP A 319 2.81 -19.03 2.71
C TRP A 319 2.48 -19.09 4.21
N ALA A 320 1.19 -19.05 4.56
CA ALA A 320 0.76 -19.11 5.96
C ALA A 320 1.14 -20.44 6.63
N MET A 321 0.95 -21.56 5.94
CA MET A 321 1.30 -22.89 6.45
C MET A 321 2.81 -23.08 6.66
N ILE A 322 3.67 -22.59 5.76
CA ILE A 322 5.13 -22.69 5.98
C ILE A 322 5.61 -21.75 7.10
N CYS A 323 4.94 -20.61 7.32
CA CYS A 323 5.21 -19.75 8.46
C CYS A 323 4.76 -20.38 9.77
N GLU A 324 3.59 -20.99 9.79
CA GLU A 324 3.09 -21.77 10.92
C GLU A 324 4.11 -22.83 11.32
N ALA A 325 4.57 -23.65 10.36
CA ALA A 325 5.61 -24.65 10.60
C ALA A 325 6.92 -24.02 11.09
N PHE A 326 7.32 -22.86 10.55
CA PHE A 326 8.52 -22.16 10.99
C PHE A 326 8.43 -21.72 12.46
N PHE A 327 7.28 -21.24 12.92
CA PHE A 327 7.12 -20.75 14.29
C PHE A 327 6.76 -21.86 15.30
N THR A 328 6.17 -22.96 14.86
CA THR A 328 5.74 -24.05 15.75
C THR A 328 6.71 -25.21 15.79
N ASN A 329 7.39 -25.51 14.67
CA ASN A 329 8.30 -26.65 14.54
C ASN A 329 9.46 -26.35 13.56
N SER A 330 10.23 -25.31 13.87
CA SER A 330 11.31 -24.79 13.02
C SER A 330 12.37 -25.84 12.66
N ALA A 331 12.70 -26.73 13.59
CA ALA A 331 13.73 -27.74 13.40
C ALA A 331 13.32 -28.81 12.37
N GLU A 332 12.05 -29.23 12.39
CA GLU A 332 11.52 -30.18 11.41
C GLU A 332 11.41 -29.51 10.03
N LEU A 333 10.89 -28.28 9.96
CA LEU A 333 10.85 -27.53 8.70
C LEU A 333 12.24 -27.35 8.09
N TYR A 334 13.26 -27.00 8.89
CA TYR A 334 14.63 -26.85 8.39
C TYR A 334 15.22 -28.17 7.88
N LYS A 335 14.94 -29.28 8.57
CA LYS A 335 15.46 -30.59 8.23
C LYS A 335 14.83 -31.14 6.96
N ASP A 336 13.50 -31.08 6.86
CA ASP A 336 12.75 -31.77 5.82
C ASP A 336 12.48 -30.85 4.61
N PHE A 337 12.40 -29.53 4.83
CA PHE A 337 12.08 -28.50 3.83
C PHE A 337 12.98 -27.25 3.97
N PRO A 338 14.32 -27.38 3.86
CA PRO A 338 15.27 -26.31 4.18
C PRO A 338 15.03 -25.03 3.37
N GLU A 339 14.57 -25.15 2.13
CA GLU A 339 14.35 -24.01 1.24
C GLU A 339 13.11 -23.21 1.62
N SER A 340 12.06 -23.87 2.10
CA SER A 340 10.89 -23.19 2.69
C SER A 340 11.26 -22.52 4.01
N TYR A 341 12.09 -23.15 4.83
CA TYR A 341 12.65 -22.51 6.03
C TYR A 341 13.44 -21.24 5.69
N LEU A 342 14.37 -21.33 4.73
CA LEU A 342 15.20 -20.20 4.30
C LEU A 342 14.36 -19.06 3.71
N LEU A 343 13.29 -19.39 2.97
CA LEU A 343 12.34 -18.42 2.46
C LEU A 343 11.66 -17.64 3.59
N VAL A 344 11.08 -18.33 4.57
CA VAL A 344 10.43 -17.69 5.72
C VAL A 344 11.44 -16.86 6.50
N SER A 345 12.63 -17.40 6.77
CA SER A 345 13.70 -16.69 7.47
C SER A 345 14.12 -15.40 6.75
N LYS A 346 14.26 -15.43 5.42
CA LYS A 346 14.61 -14.24 4.62
C LYS A 346 13.60 -13.12 4.82
N TRP A 347 12.31 -13.41 4.65
CA TRP A 347 11.27 -12.39 4.73
C TRP A 347 10.96 -11.96 6.15
N TYR A 348 11.03 -12.87 7.12
CA TYR A 348 10.97 -12.53 8.54
C TYR A 348 12.08 -11.56 8.95
N GLN A 349 13.32 -11.81 8.53
CA GLN A 349 14.44 -10.89 8.80
C GLN A 349 14.25 -9.57 8.07
N ARG A 350 13.81 -9.57 6.80
CA ARG A 350 13.55 -8.34 6.04
C ARG A 350 12.46 -7.48 6.67
N ILE A 351 11.36 -8.07 7.12
CA ILE A 351 10.26 -7.32 7.74
C ILE A 351 10.67 -6.75 9.10
N ASN A 352 11.55 -7.45 9.83
CA ASN A 352 12.05 -7.00 11.13
C ASN A 352 13.33 -6.15 11.07
N SER A 353 14.00 -6.04 9.91
CA SER A 353 15.16 -5.17 9.76
C SER A 353 14.69 -3.71 9.75
N LYS A 354 15.10 -2.94 10.76
CA LYS A 354 14.81 -1.50 10.83
C LYS A 354 15.46 -0.74 9.71
#